data_AF-A0A0M3DAW3-F1
#
_entry.id   AF-A0A0M3DAW3-F1
#
_cell.length_a   1.000
_cell.length_b   1.000
_cell.length_c   1.000
_cell.angle_alpha   90.00
_cell.angle_beta   90.00
_cell.angle_gamma   90.00
#
_symmetry.space_group_name_H-M   'P 1'
#
loop_
_entity.id
_entity.type
_entity.pdbx_description
1 polymer ?
#
loop_
_entity_poly.entity_id
_entity_poly.type
_entity_poly.pdbx_seq_one_letter_code
_entity_poly.pdbx_strand_id
1 'polypeptide(L)'
;MELLYRRVTRDFDAITSGPKTSEAEQGLGIQPSTYFYVERPHPHFGDSVVAFMDSASDYAAAVPFDSGGLWHGHVPLIDEMTAAQKSELLHRWSFTCPDYQLPFAQWVDEAIGGLGDYRVDVAPTGVLPPEIDLSTASSQSWTWEARLRKNVGAGESIQVSRVYLMDGRRSVYLSWLRDQRWLARGERLEHLRWVAEHVEETPNPVDEMINYLASS
;
A
#
# COMPACT_ATOMS: atom_id res chain seq x y z
N MET A 1 -8.48 -5.21 -11.50
CA MET A 1 -8.16 -6.66 -11.57
C MET A 1 -6.76 -6.91 -12.07
N GLU A 2 -6.33 -6.29 -13.18
CA GLU A 2 -4.93 -6.40 -13.62
C GLU A 2 -3.93 -5.96 -12.53
N LEU A 3 -4.17 -4.83 -11.86
CA LEU A 3 -3.33 -4.38 -10.75
C LEU A 3 -3.18 -5.45 -9.65
N LEU A 4 -4.29 -6.08 -9.25
CA LEU A 4 -4.28 -7.17 -8.28
C LEU A 4 -3.46 -8.36 -8.82
N TYR A 5 -3.68 -8.77 -10.07
CA TYR A 5 -2.89 -9.82 -10.73
C TYR A 5 -1.39 -9.54 -10.66
N ARG A 6 -0.94 -8.36 -11.10
CA ARG A 6 0.47 -7.99 -11.08
C ARG A 6 1.05 -7.97 -9.66
N ARG A 7 0.28 -7.51 -8.68
CA ARG A 7 0.68 -7.55 -7.26
C ARG A 7 0.85 -8.98 -6.75
N VAL A 8 -0.09 -9.88 -7.05
CA VAL A 8 -0.03 -11.27 -6.55
C VAL A 8 0.99 -12.12 -7.31
N THR A 9 1.26 -11.83 -8.58
CA THR A 9 2.33 -12.48 -9.34
C THR A 9 3.69 -11.80 -9.15
N ARG A 10 3.74 -10.72 -8.36
CA ARG A 10 4.94 -9.93 -8.06
C ARG A 10 5.58 -9.30 -9.30
N ASP A 11 4.78 -9.11 -10.33
CA ASP A 11 5.16 -8.43 -11.55
C ASP A 11 4.97 -6.91 -11.38
N PHE A 12 5.68 -6.36 -10.38
CA PHE A 12 5.57 -4.97 -9.97
C PHE A 12 6.06 -4.01 -11.07
N ASP A 13 7.00 -4.46 -11.91
CA ASP A 13 7.57 -3.68 -13.00
C ASP A 13 6.55 -3.43 -14.12
N ALA A 14 5.63 -4.37 -14.34
CA ALA A 14 4.54 -4.20 -15.30
C ALA A 14 3.40 -3.29 -14.79
N ILE A 15 3.40 -2.89 -13.50
CA ILE A 15 2.43 -1.93 -12.99
C ILE A 15 2.80 -0.54 -13.52
N THR A 16 2.02 -0.02 -14.45
CA THR A 16 2.28 1.30 -15.04
C THR A 16 1.92 2.41 -14.05
N SER A 17 2.85 3.32 -13.77
CA SER A 17 2.56 4.54 -13.00
C SER A 17 1.72 5.50 -13.85
N GLY A 18 0.68 6.10 -13.26
CA GLY A 18 -0.08 7.15 -13.93
C GLY A 18 0.73 8.45 -14.05
N PRO A 19 0.34 9.40 -14.92
CA PRO A 19 1.10 10.64 -15.14
C PRO A 19 1.38 11.43 -13.85
N LYS A 20 0.37 11.55 -12.98
CA LYS A 20 0.51 12.23 -11.68
C LYS A 20 1.49 11.52 -10.73
N THR A 21 1.50 10.19 -10.76
CA THR A 21 2.43 9.38 -9.94
C THR A 21 3.85 9.59 -10.43
N SER A 22 4.08 9.53 -11.74
CA SER A 22 5.41 9.75 -12.32
C SER A 22 5.94 11.16 -12.10
N GLU A 23 5.06 12.17 -12.18
CA GLU A 23 5.42 13.54 -11.84
C GLU A 23 5.84 13.67 -10.36
N ALA A 24 5.09 13.06 -9.44
CA ALA A 24 5.43 13.08 -8.02
C ALA A 24 6.73 12.33 -7.72
N GLU A 25 6.93 11.14 -8.33
CA GLU A 25 8.18 10.38 -8.25
C GLU A 25 9.38 11.25 -8.66
N GLN A 26 9.29 11.91 -9.82
CA GLN A 26 10.35 12.79 -10.32
C GLN A 26 10.56 14.00 -9.40
N GLY A 27 9.49 14.66 -8.99
CA GLY A 27 9.54 15.88 -8.17
C GLY A 27 10.08 15.63 -6.76
N LEU A 28 9.81 14.46 -6.19
CA LEU A 28 10.28 14.05 -4.87
C LEU A 28 11.63 13.34 -4.89
N GLY A 29 12.17 13.01 -6.06
CA GLY A 29 13.44 12.28 -6.20
C GLY A 29 13.33 10.78 -5.88
N ILE A 30 12.14 10.19 -6.07
CA ILE A 30 11.87 8.76 -5.85
C ILE A 30 12.06 8.02 -7.18
N GLN A 31 12.63 6.81 -7.11
CA GLN A 31 12.61 5.90 -8.26
C GLN A 31 11.18 5.40 -8.55
N PRO A 32 10.86 5.05 -9.80
CA PRO A 32 9.57 4.45 -10.14
C PRO A 32 9.22 3.30 -9.20
N SER A 33 8.03 3.33 -8.61
CA SER A 33 7.65 2.43 -7.52
C SER A 33 6.23 1.89 -7.67
N THR A 34 5.96 0.79 -6.97
CA THR A 34 4.60 0.28 -6.72
C THR A 34 4.20 0.65 -5.30
N TYR A 35 3.02 1.23 -5.16
CA TYR A 35 2.53 1.79 -3.91
C TYR A 35 1.44 0.92 -3.27
N PHE A 36 1.45 0.91 -1.94
CA PHE A 36 0.55 0.17 -1.07
C PHE A 36 0.20 1.04 0.13
N TYR A 37 -0.98 0.86 0.71
CA TYR A 37 -1.31 1.47 1.99
C TYR A 37 -0.98 0.48 3.11
N VAL A 38 -0.29 0.97 4.14
CA VAL A 38 0.10 0.17 5.30
C VAL A 38 -1.13 0.02 6.19
N GLU A 39 -1.57 -1.23 6.36
CA GLU A 39 -2.63 -1.63 7.29
C GLU A 39 -3.95 -0.85 7.16
N ARG A 40 -4.25 -0.29 5.99
CA ARG A 40 -5.45 0.54 5.77
C ARG A 40 -6.37 -0.02 4.67
N PRO A 41 -7.42 -0.79 5.02
CA PRO A 41 -8.38 -1.41 4.09
C PRO A 41 -9.49 -0.51 3.57
N HIS A 42 -9.52 0.76 3.97
CA HIS A 42 -10.74 1.55 3.83
C HIS A 42 -11.25 1.54 2.37
N PRO A 43 -12.58 1.53 2.11
CA PRO A 43 -13.13 1.49 0.76
C PRO A 43 -12.65 2.60 -0.18
N HIS A 44 -12.14 3.71 0.38
CA HIS A 44 -11.50 4.79 -0.40
C HIS A 44 -10.10 4.43 -0.92
N PHE A 45 -9.46 3.40 -0.38
CA PHE A 45 -8.06 3.03 -0.61
C PHE A 45 -7.90 1.68 -1.31
N GLY A 46 -8.87 0.77 -1.19
CA GLY A 46 -8.88 -0.48 -1.94
C GLY A 46 -10.03 -1.42 -1.58
N ASP A 47 -10.27 -2.38 -2.47
CA ASP A 47 -11.24 -3.48 -2.32
C ASP A 47 -10.57 -4.84 -2.09
N SER A 48 -9.24 -4.83 -1.93
CA SER A 48 -8.39 -6.01 -1.78
C SER A 48 -7.19 -5.68 -0.90
N VAL A 49 -6.78 -6.63 -0.07
CA VAL A 49 -5.55 -6.55 0.72
C VAL A 49 -4.69 -7.78 0.45
N VAL A 50 -3.38 -7.57 0.27
CA VAL A 50 -2.38 -8.60 -0.06
C VAL A 50 -1.35 -8.63 1.06
N ALA A 51 -1.17 -9.79 1.68
CA ALA A 51 -0.09 -10.01 2.64
C ALA A 51 1.10 -10.59 1.92
N PHE A 52 2.25 -10.05 2.28
CA PHE A 52 3.54 -10.52 1.84
C PHE A 52 4.28 -11.12 3.03
N MET A 53 4.92 -12.26 2.82
CA MET A 53 5.91 -12.83 3.73
C MET A 53 7.31 -12.33 3.31
N ASP A 54 8.16 -12.23 4.32
CA ASP A 54 9.57 -11.84 4.30
C ASP A 54 9.86 -10.33 4.44
N SER A 55 10.98 -10.00 5.10
CA SER A 55 11.38 -8.62 5.38
C SER A 55 11.80 -7.95 4.08
N ALA A 56 11.01 -6.97 3.65
CA ALA A 56 11.31 -6.21 2.45
C ALA A 56 12.59 -5.39 2.64
N SER A 57 13.70 -5.95 2.19
CA SER A 57 14.83 -5.31 1.49
C SER A 57 15.00 -3.77 1.48
N ASP A 58 16.23 -3.35 1.18
CA ASP A 58 16.65 -1.97 0.89
C ASP A 58 15.86 -1.24 -0.24
N TYR A 59 14.98 -1.96 -0.96
CA TYR A 59 14.14 -1.43 -2.03
C TYR A 59 12.70 -1.12 -1.61
N ALA A 60 12.33 -1.38 -0.35
CA ALA A 60 11.05 -1.00 0.25
C ALA A 60 11.20 0.18 1.21
N ALA A 61 10.20 1.07 1.22
CA ALA A 61 10.12 2.12 2.22
C ALA A 61 8.67 2.44 2.58
N ALA A 62 8.43 2.83 3.82
CA ALA A 62 7.14 3.32 4.30
C ALA A 62 7.26 4.77 4.78
N VAL A 63 6.20 5.56 4.58
CA VAL A 63 6.08 6.95 5.02
C VAL A 63 4.71 7.17 5.66
N PRO A 64 4.58 8.06 6.65
CA PRO A 64 3.33 8.27 7.39
C PRO A 64 2.30 9.18 6.67
N PHE A 65 2.33 9.25 5.34
CA PHE A 65 1.40 10.04 4.51
C PHE A 65 1.43 9.57 3.05
N ASP A 66 0.42 9.94 2.27
CA ASP A 66 0.39 9.76 0.80
C ASP A 66 1.45 10.64 0.12
N SER A 67 2.50 10.05 -0.44
CA SER A 67 3.59 10.82 -1.07
C SER A 67 3.15 11.54 -2.36
N GLY A 68 2.23 10.95 -3.12
CA GLY A 68 1.60 11.62 -4.27
C GLY A 68 0.74 12.80 -3.80
N GLY A 69 -0.02 12.59 -2.72
CA GLY A 69 -0.79 13.64 -2.07
C GLY A 69 0.08 14.80 -1.57
N LEU A 70 1.25 14.52 -1.00
CA LEU A 70 2.22 15.54 -0.59
C LEU A 70 2.66 16.40 -1.77
N TRP A 71 3.05 15.76 -2.89
CA TRP A 71 3.50 16.48 -4.08
C TRP A 71 2.40 17.39 -4.64
N HIS A 72 1.21 16.84 -4.84
CA HIS A 72 0.07 17.50 -5.47
C HIS A 72 -0.74 18.42 -4.53
N GLY A 73 -0.33 18.55 -3.26
CA GLY A 73 -0.97 19.45 -2.29
C GLY A 73 -2.30 18.94 -1.73
N HIS A 74 -2.52 17.62 -1.74
CA HIS A 74 -3.65 16.96 -1.08
C HIS A 74 -3.36 16.59 0.38
N VAL A 75 -2.08 16.58 0.77
CA VAL A 75 -1.66 16.53 2.16
C VAL A 75 -1.42 17.98 2.61
N PRO A 76 -2.31 18.55 3.46
CA PRO A 76 -2.13 19.91 3.94
C PRO A 76 -0.92 19.98 4.89
N LEU A 77 -0.13 21.02 4.72
CA LEU A 77 1.05 21.28 5.53
C LEU A 77 0.81 22.56 6.33
N ILE A 78 1.40 22.63 7.52
CA ILE A 78 1.33 23.82 8.38
C ILE A 78 1.93 25.03 7.65
N ASP A 79 3.06 24.81 6.98
CA ASP A 79 3.76 25.83 6.18
C ASP A 79 3.81 25.41 4.71
N GLU A 80 3.75 26.39 3.81
CA GLU A 80 3.99 26.15 2.39
C GLU A 80 5.42 25.66 2.16
N MET A 81 5.56 24.51 1.50
CA MET A 81 6.85 23.90 1.18
C MET A 81 7.14 23.92 -0.32
N THR A 82 8.37 24.29 -0.65
CA THR A 82 8.96 24.09 -1.98
C THR A 82 9.13 22.60 -2.31
N ALA A 83 9.32 22.29 -3.59
CA ALA A 83 9.61 20.92 -4.05
C ALA A 83 10.79 20.27 -3.31
N ALA A 84 11.87 21.03 -3.07
CA ALA A 84 13.05 20.54 -2.35
C ALA A 84 12.72 20.21 -0.88
N GLN A 85 11.93 21.06 -0.21
CA GLN A 85 11.49 20.81 1.17
C GLN A 85 10.56 19.59 1.27
N LYS A 86 9.65 19.40 0.30
CA LYS A 86 8.80 18.20 0.25
C LYS A 86 9.62 16.92 0.04
N SER A 87 10.63 16.96 -0.83
CA SER A 87 11.56 15.85 -1.02
C SER A 87 12.34 15.55 0.26
N GLU A 88 12.85 16.58 0.94
CA GLU A 88 13.55 16.41 2.23
C GLU A 88 12.63 15.81 3.30
N LEU A 89 11.39 16.30 3.40
CA LEU A 89 10.38 15.78 4.32
C LEU A 89 10.11 14.29 4.06
N LEU A 90 9.89 13.92 2.79
CA LEU A 90 9.71 12.52 2.40
C LEU A 90 10.91 11.66 2.81
N HIS A 91 12.13 12.09 2.51
CA HIS A 91 13.33 11.32 2.83
C HIS A 91 13.54 11.18 4.33
N ARG A 92 13.28 12.24 5.11
CA ARG A 92 13.39 12.23 6.58
C ARG A 92 12.42 11.24 7.22
N TRP A 93 11.21 11.15 6.69
CA TRP A 93 10.14 10.31 7.22
C TRP A 93 9.97 8.99 6.48
N SER A 94 10.93 8.63 5.61
CA SER A 94 10.99 7.33 4.96
C SER A 94 11.70 6.33 5.85
N PHE A 95 10.95 5.34 6.29
CA PHE A 95 11.46 4.20 7.05
C PHE A 95 11.72 3.03 6.11
N THR A 96 12.78 2.26 6.34
CA THR A 96 12.94 0.96 5.66
C THR A 96 11.90 -0.04 6.21
N CYS A 97 11.75 -1.18 5.54
CA CYS A 97 11.14 -2.33 6.19
C CYS A 97 12.29 -3.19 6.76
N PRO A 98 12.36 -3.46 8.08
CA PRO A 98 11.27 -3.43 9.07
C PRO A 98 11.14 -2.15 9.92
N ASP A 99 12.02 -1.16 9.75
CA ASP A 99 12.13 -0.01 10.68
C ASP A 99 10.85 0.81 10.88
N TYR A 100 9.90 0.74 9.93
CA TYR A 100 8.63 1.46 10.03
C TYR A 100 7.69 0.92 11.12
N GLN A 101 7.81 -0.36 11.49
CA GLN A 101 6.79 -1.07 12.30
C GLN A 101 6.60 -0.42 13.67
N LEU A 102 7.70 -0.10 14.37
CA LEU A 102 7.64 0.48 15.70
C LEU A 102 7.09 1.92 15.67
N PRO A 103 7.60 2.85 14.84
CA PRO A 103 7.01 4.19 14.70
C PRO A 103 5.53 4.17 14.30
N PHE A 104 5.14 3.25 13.41
CA PHE A 104 3.74 3.07 13.01
C PHE A 104 2.87 2.65 14.21
N ALA A 105 3.25 1.57 14.89
CA ALA A 105 2.49 1.06 16.04
C ALA A 105 2.34 2.10 17.14
N GLN A 106 3.44 2.80 17.49
CA GLN A 106 3.42 3.86 18.49
C GLN A 106 2.48 5.00 18.12
N TRP A 107 2.58 5.52 16.90
CA TRP A 107 1.71 6.62 16.47
C TRP A 107 0.24 6.19 16.41
N VAL A 108 -0.05 4.99 15.92
CA VAL A 108 -1.43 4.47 15.87
C VAL A 108 -2.03 4.36 17.28
N ASP A 109 -1.29 3.81 18.24
CA ASP A 109 -1.76 3.68 19.62
C ASP A 109 -1.95 5.04 20.30
N GLU A 110 -0.98 5.94 20.15
CA GLU A 110 -0.98 7.24 20.84
C GLU A 110 -1.96 8.25 20.22
N ALA A 111 -2.00 8.35 18.88
CA ALA A 111 -2.75 9.38 18.20
C ALA A 111 -4.18 8.94 17.86
N ILE A 112 -4.42 7.66 17.61
CA ILE A 112 -5.73 7.18 17.11
C ILE A 112 -6.49 6.38 18.18
N GLY A 113 -5.78 5.72 19.09
CA GLY A 113 -6.37 4.79 20.07
C GLY A 113 -6.22 3.32 19.68
N GLY A 114 -5.43 3.05 18.64
CA GLY A 114 -5.07 1.72 18.20
C GLY A 114 -5.47 1.41 16.76
N LEU A 115 -5.05 0.22 16.35
CA LEU A 115 -5.05 -0.19 14.96
C LEU A 115 -6.45 -0.46 14.39
N GLY A 116 -7.41 -0.86 15.24
CA GLY A 116 -8.82 -1.00 14.85
C GLY A 116 -9.43 0.32 14.38
N ASP A 117 -9.17 1.39 15.13
CA ASP A 117 -9.69 2.73 14.84
C ASP A 117 -9.02 3.34 13.59
N TYR A 118 -7.71 3.11 13.40
CA TYR A 118 -7.00 3.51 12.17
C TYR A 118 -7.61 2.90 10.89
N ARG A 119 -8.05 1.64 10.96
CA ARG A 119 -8.59 0.91 9.81
C ARG A 119 -9.98 1.37 9.38
N VAL A 120 -10.78 1.86 10.32
CA VAL A 120 -12.14 2.39 10.07
C VAL A 120 -12.16 3.91 9.92
N ASP A 121 -10.99 4.50 9.64
CA ASP A 121 -10.84 5.92 9.29
C ASP A 121 -11.13 6.89 10.44
N VAL A 122 -10.85 6.49 11.69
CA VAL A 122 -10.87 7.42 12.82
C VAL A 122 -9.75 8.44 12.64
N ALA A 123 -10.09 9.71 12.77
CA ALA A 123 -9.13 10.80 12.66
C ALA A 123 -8.18 10.79 13.86
N PRO A 124 -6.85 10.95 13.64
CA PRO A 124 -5.88 11.02 14.72
C PRO A 124 -6.02 12.32 15.50
N THR A 125 -5.65 12.27 16.78
CA THR A 125 -5.51 13.42 17.68
C THR A 125 -4.12 14.08 17.60
N GLY A 126 -3.16 13.40 16.99
CA GLY A 126 -1.77 13.84 16.82
C GLY A 126 -1.20 13.47 15.45
N VAL A 127 -0.23 14.23 14.99
CA VAL A 127 0.36 14.08 13.65
C VAL A 127 1.64 13.30 13.64
N LEU A 128 1.85 12.59 12.53
CA LEU A 128 3.15 12.13 12.09
C LEU A 128 3.21 12.29 10.57
N PRO A 129 4.05 13.18 10.02
CA PRO A 129 5.01 14.05 10.67
C PRO A 129 4.37 15.35 11.22
N PRO A 130 5.05 16.10 12.11
CA PRO A 130 4.52 17.32 12.71
C PRO A 130 4.22 18.43 11.70
N GLU A 131 4.77 18.36 10.49
CA GLU A 131 4.54 19.33 9.43
C GLU A 131 3.15 19.22 8.77
N ILE A 132 2.39 18.15 9.01
CA ILE A 132 1.01 18.00 8.49
C ILE A 132 0.02 18.81 9.34
N ASP A 133 -0.92 19.48 8.67
CA ASP A 133 -2.02 20.18 9.33
C ASP A 133 -3.28 19.31 9.43
N LEU A 134 -3.58 18.77 10.63
CA LEU A 134 -4.79 17.96 10.82
C LEU A 134 -6.10 18.75 10.73
N SER A 135 -6.09 20.07 10.90
CA SER A 135 -7.32 20.86 10.96
C SER A 135 -8.09 20.87 9.63
N THR A 136 -7.37 20.64 8.53
CA THR A 136 -7.89 20.60 7.17
C THR A 136 -7.63 19.25 6.48
N ALA A 137 -7.00 18.32 7.18
CA ALA A 137 -6.59 17.03 6.64
C ALA A 137 -7.77 16.10 6.34
N SER A 138 -7.55 15.25 5.36
CA SER A 138 -8.42 14.11 5.06
C SER A 138 -7.70 12.81 5.40
N SER A 139 -8.41 11.70 5.33
CA SER A 139 -7.86 10.37 5.60
C SER A 139 -6.54 10.07 4.88
N GLN A 140 -6.36 10.58 3.67
CA GLN A 140 -5.12 10.48 2.88
C GLN A 140 -3.91 11.14 3.56
N SER A 141 -4.13 12.20 4.33
CA SER A 141 -3.07 12.98 4.97
C SER A 141 -2.38 12.23 6.10
N TRP A 142 -3.05 11.27 6.74
CA TRP A 142 -2.47 10.44 7.81
C TRP A 142 -2.48 8.95 7.44
N THR A 143 -2.59 8.63 6.14
CA THR A 143 -2.47 7.25 5.66
C THR A 143 -1.01 6.92 5.44
N TRP A 144 -0.53 5.89 6.11
CA TRP A 144 0.80 5.36 5.85
C TRP A 144 0.85 4.69 4.48
N GLU A 145 1.85 5.08 3.69
CA GLU A 145 2.09 4.56 2.36
C GLU A 145 3.42 3.80 2.33
N ALA A 146 3.38 2.57 1.84
CA ALA A 146 4.55 1.79 1.50
C ALA A 146 4.80 1.84 -0.02
N ARG A 147 6.08 1.85 -0.40
CA ARG A 147 6.52 1.81 -1.80
C ARG A 147 7.58 0.74 -1.99
N LEU A 148 7.47 0.00 -3.09
CA LEU A 148 8.46 -0.97 -3.57
C LEU A 148 9.05 -0.43 -4.87
N ARG A 149 10.38 -0.23 -4.92
CA ARG A 149 11.05 0.25 -6.14
C ARG A 149 10.91 -0.78 -7.26
N LYS A 150 10.61 -0.30 -8.46
CA LYS A 150 10.60 -1.09 -9.71
C LYS A 150 12.01 -1.26 -10.26
N ASN A 151 12.21 -2.27 -11.09
CA ASN A 151 13.46 -2.61 -11.78
C ASN A 151 14.64 -2.96 -10.86
N VAL A 152 14.37 -3.14 -9.56
CA VAL A 152 15.31 -3.80 -8.65
C VAL A 152 14.98 -5.28 -8.84
N GLY A 153 15.85 -6.05 -9.48
CA GLY A 153 15.61 -7.45 -9.90
C GLY A 153 15.40 -8.44 -8.74
N ALA A 154 14.44 -8.14 -7.88
CA ALA A 154 14.37 -8.57 -6.49
C ALA A 154 12.93 -8.93 -6.06
N GLY A 155 12.01 -9.09 -7.01
CA GLY A 155 10.70 -9.71 -6.75
C GLY A 155 10.79 -11.17 -6.28
N GLU A 156 11.99 -11.77 -6.29
CA GLU A 156 12.19 -13.17 -5.89
C GLU A 156 12.01 -13.41 -4.38
N SER A 157 12.38 -12.45 -3.52
CA SER A 157 12.32 -12.64 -2.06
C SER A 157 10.95 -12.34 -1.44
N ILE A 158 10.17 -11.43 -2.03
CA ILE A 158 8.81 -11.14 -1.55
C ILE A 158 7.92 -12.31 -1.95
N GLN A 159 7.22 -12.92 -1.00
CA GLN A 159 6.27 -14.01 -1.26
C GLN A 159 4.87 -13.57 -0.88
N VAL A 160 3.88 -13.85 -1.72
CA VAL A 160 2.48 -13.57 -1.37
C VAL A 160 1.97 -14.72 -0.53
N SER A 161 1.52 -14.41 0.68
CA SER A 161 1.07 -15.43 1.63
C SER A 161 -0.45 -15.56 1.64
N ARG A 162 -1.15 -14.43 1.58
CA ARG A 162 -2.62 -14.40 1.63
C ARG A 162 -3.16 -13.18 0.90
N VAL A 163 -4.37 -13.30 0.36
CA VAL A 163 -5.11 -12.20 -0.24
C VAL A 163 -6.54 -12.26 0.26
N TYR A 164 -7.03 -11.14 0.75
CA TYR A 164 -8.43 -10.98 1.11
C TYR A 164 -9.09 -9.96 0.20
N LEU A 165 -10.30 -10.28 -0.26
CA LEU A 165 -11.10 -9.46 -1.16
C LEU A 165 -12.45 -9.16 -0.54
N MET A 166 -13.02 -8.00 -0.86
CA MET A 166 -14.42 -7.72 -0.53
C MET A 166 -15.35 -8.72 -1.24
N ASP A 167 -16.53 -8.96 -0.66
CA ASP A 167 -17.54 -9.87 -1.21
C ASP A 167 -17.83 -9.62 -2.69
N GLY A 168 -17.92 -10.71 -3.46
CA GLY A 168 -18.18 -10.71 -4.90
C GLY A 168 -16.97 -10.35 -5.77
N ARG A 169 -15.88 -9.81 -5.23
CA ARG A 169 -14.69 -9.39 -6.01
C ARG A 169 -13.86 -10.56 -6.52
N ARG A 170 -13.85 -11.70 -5.84
CA ARG A 170 -13.23 -12.95 -6.32
C ARG A 170 -13.91 -13.41 -7.60
N SER A 171 -15.24 -13.34 -7.69
CA SER A 171 -15.95 -13.72 -8.92
C SER A 171 -15.56 -12.82 -10.10
N VAL A 172 -15.45 -11.51 -9.85
CA VAL A 172 -14.98 -10.52 -10.83
C VAL A 172 -13.54 -10.79 -11.25
N TYR A 173 -12.66 -11.10 -10.29
CA TYR A 173 -11.26 -11.41 -10.54
C TYR A 173 -11.09 -12.69 -11.37
N LEU A 174 -11.82 -13.75 -11.01
CA LEU A 174 -11.81 -15.02 -11.74
C LEU A 174 -12.37 -14.87 -13.15
N SER A 175 -13.43 -14.08 -13.35
CA SER A 175 -13.96 -13.77 -14.68
C SER A 175 -12.93 -13.02 -15.51
N TRP A 176 -12.35 -11.96 -14.95
CA TRP A 176 -11.30 -11.19 -15.62
C TRP A 176 -10.14 -12.08 -16.04
N LEU A 177 -9.66 -12.98 -15.18
CA LEU A 177 -8.56 -13.91 -15.45
C LEU A 177 -8.89 -14.88 -16.59
N ARG A 178 -10.14 -15.37 -16.65
CA ARG A 178 -10.62 -16.23 -17.75
C ARG A 178 -10.64 -15.50 -19.09
N ASP A 179 -10.84 -14.20 -19.10
CA ASP A 179 -10.94 -13.40 -20.32
C ASP A 179 -9.58 -12.92 -20.88
N GLN A 180 -8.50 -13.03 -20.09
CA GLN A 180 -7.19 -12.52 -20.51
C GLN A 180 -6.54 -13.36 -21.60
N ARG A 181 -6.42 -12.87 -22.83
CA ARG A 181 -5.87 -13.65 -23.96
C ARG A 181 -4.34 -13.70 -24.00
N TRP A 182 -3.67 -12.80 -23.29
CA TRP A 182 -2.21 -12.70 -23.26
C TRP A 182 -1.55 -13.70 -22.29
N LEU A 183 -2.33 -14.32 -21.39
CA LEU A 183 -1.86 -15.39 -20.51
C LEU A 183 -1.94 -16.75 -21.19
N ALA A 184 -0.86 -17.52 -21.15
CA ALA A 184 -0.88 -18.89 -21.63
C ALA A 184 -1.90 -19.72 -20.83
N ARG A 185 -2.46 -20.76 -21.47
CA ARG A 185 -3.45 -21.62 -20.81
C ARG A 185 -2.92 -22.26 -19.52
N GLY A 186 -1.65 -22.68 -19.52
CA GLY A 186 -0.99 -23.27 -18.35
C GLY A 186 -0.90 -22.29 -17.19
N GLU A 187 -0.32 -21.11 -17.43
CA GLU A 187 -0.19 -20.02 -16.44
C GLU A 187 -1.53 -19.64 -15.83
N ARG A 188 -2.59 -19.54 -16.65
CA ARG A 188 -3.93 -19.24 -16.17
C ARG A 188 -4.49 -20.33 -15.24
N LEU A 189 -4.27 -21.60 -15.56
CA LEU A 189 -4.73 -22.71 -14.73
C LEU A 189 -3.97 -22.79 -13.41
N GLU A 190 -2.67 -22.53 -13.45
CA GLU A 190 -1.84 -22.43 -12.26
C GLU A 190 -2.30 -21.27 -11.36
N HIS A 191 -2.52 -20.09 -11.95
CA HIS A 191 -3.02 -18.94 -11.21
C HIS A 191 -4.40 -19.17 -10.62
N LEU A 192 -5.30 -19.84 -11.34
CA LEU A 192 -6.62 -20.23 -10.82
C LEU A 192 -6.53 -21.14 -9.59
N ARG A 193 -5.56 -22.08 -9.56
CA ARG A 193 -5.31 -22.94 -8.39
C ARG A 193 -4.75 -22.12 -7.23
N TRP A 194 -3.77 -21.27 -7.51
CA TRP A 194 -3.22 -20.38 -6.51
C TRP A 194 -4.31 -19.49 -5.85
N VAL A 195 -5.21 -18.93 -6.66
CA VAL A 195 -6.40 -18.17 -6.17
C VAL A 195 -7.35 -19.04 -5.36
N ALA A 196 -7.47 -20.33 -5.66
CA ALA A 196 -8.30 -21.24 -4.87
C ALA A 196 -7.76 -21.40 -3.44
N GLU A 197 -6.43 -21.41 -3.30
CA GLU A 197 -5.70 -21.68 -2.06
C GLU A 197 -5.43 -20.44 -1.20
N HIS A 198 -5.15 -19.28 -1.83
CA HIS A 198 -4.61 -18.11 -1.15
C HIS A 198 -5.57 -16.90 -1.11
N VAL A 199 -6.67 -16.94 -1.87
CA VAL A 199 -7.62 -15.82 -1.96
C VAL A 199 -8.92 -16.16 -1.26
N GLU A 200 -9.31 -15.30 -0.32
CA GLU A 200 -10.53 -15.39 0.44
C GLU A 200 -11.40 -14.14 0.27
N GLU A 201 -12.72 -14.31 0.24
CA GLU A 201 -13.66 -13.19 0.28
C GLU A 201 -14.15 -13.02 1.71
N THR A 202 -14.28 -11.77 2.13
CA THR A 202 -14.79 -11.44 3.45
C THR A 202 -15.41 -10.03 3.39
N PRO A 203 -16.44 -9.76 4.22
CA PRO A 203 -16.95 -8.41 4.39
C PRO A 203 -15.91 -7.47 5.01
N ASN A 204 -14.86 -8.00 5.66
CA ASN A 204 -13.75 -7.22 6.19
C ASN A 204 -12.37 -7.85 5.85
N PRO A 205 -11.85 -7.59 4.64
CA PRO A 205 -10.57 -8.12 4.17
C PRO A 205 -9.37 -7.87 5.07
N VAL A 206 -9.39 -6.80 5.86
CA VAL A 206 -8.26 -6.48 6.72
C VAL A 206 -8.32 -7.12 8.07
N ASP A 207 -9.50 -7.25 8.68
CA ASP A 207 -9.58 -7.96 9.96
C ASP A 207 -9.08 -9.39 9.78
N GLU A 208 -9.48 -10.05 8.69
CA GLU A 208 -8.98 -11.38 8.35
C GLU A 208 -7.48 -11.39 8.03
N MET A 209 -6.98 -10.34 7.35
CA MET A 209 -5.55 -10.21 7.11
C MET A 209 -4.74 -10.15 8.39
N ILE A 210 -5.21 -9.42 9.39
CA ILE A 210 -4.48 -9.27 10.64
C ILE A 210 -4.66 -10.46 11.57
N ASN A 211 -5.83 -11.09 11.61
CA ASN A 211 -5.97 -12.37 12.30
C ASN A 211 -5.00 -13.40 11.72
N TYR A 212 -4.84 -13.41 10.39
CA TYR A 212 -3.86 -14.25 9.72
C TYR A 212 -2.42 -13.89 10.11
N LEU A 213 -2.02 -12.63 10.04
CA LEU A 213 -0.66 -12.20 10.40
C LEU A 213 -0.35 -12.38 11.89
N ALA A 214 -1.33 -12.27 12.79
CA ALA A 214 -1.16 -12.47 14.23
C ALA A 214 -1.09 -13.95 14.64
N SER A 215 -1.52 -14.86 13.77
CA SER A 215 -1.52 -16.31 14.00
C SER A 215 -0.42 -17.07 13.24
N SER A 216 0.35 -16.35 12.41
CA SER A 216 1.48 -16.87 11.61
C SER A 216 2.82 -16.67 12.33
#